data_AF-A0A2W4LGF9-F1
#
_entry.id   AF-A0A2W4LGF9-F1
#
_cell.length_a   1.000
_cell.length_b   1.000
_cell.length_c   1.000
_cell.angle_alpha   90.00
_cell.angle_beta   90.00
_cell.angle_gamma   90.00
#
_symmetry.space_group_name_H-M   'P 1'
#
loop_
_entity.id
_entity.type
_entity.pdbx_description
1 polymer ?
#
loop_
_entity_poly.entity_id
_entity_poly.type
_entity_poly.pdbx_seq_one_letter_code
_entity_poly.pdbx_strand_id
1 'polypeptide(L)'
;MTPHRPRWYHVDYGGVVLGLLFSALSLTPSLLPRPIVLQGVIAGLSFAFGYAVGALLWYVGKRIVRWRPPSIVQRYAWWYVLAAWIVGALALGSSTVEWQNDVRAHVGAEPISSENWIAFAFASLATAVACLAVGRIVKLGARHAYRLFHGHFSERRTPARARTLSLAGSGIVVMAGISTVAMLVTAGGLAFVDRSYASKYGTPRPTLVEPSSEYRSAGADSIVAWDGVGRDGADILSTAPSAEEITRVTGLPAIEPIRVYVGLNNAPTPAERAQVAVAELARLHAEERAVLVVAGTTGTGWLDPAAIDALEYLHAGDTAIVAVQYADRRRLDPGLFSPRVPVEPNPRLFGAGARGGTALPENPRRV
;
A
#
# COMPACT_ATOMS: atom_id res chain seq x y z
N MET A 1 7.69 21.73 -51.70
CA MET A 1 7.98 20.96 -50.46
C MET A 1 6.76 20.12 -50.12
N THR A 2 6.82 18.82 -50.42
CA THR A 2 5.76 17.87 -50.05
C THR A 2 5.69 17.76 -48.52
N PRO A 3 4.52 17.89 -47.89
CA PRO A 3 4.42 17.68 -46.44
C PRO A 3 4.71 16.21 -46.17
N HIS A 4 5.87 15.93 -45.57
CA HIS A 4 6.17 14.58 -45.07
C HIS A 4 5.04 14.17 -44.13
N ARG A 5 4.21 13.20 -44.59
CA ARG A 5 3.26 12.53 -43.72
C ARG A 5 4.07 11.91 -42.58
N PRO A 6 3.81 12.25 -41.31
CA PRO A 6 4.57 11.68 -40.21
C PRO A 6 4.44 10.16 -40.28
N ARG A 7 5.59 9.48 -40.41
CA ARG A 7 5.68 8.02 -40.36
C ARG A 7 5.00 7.52 -39.08
N TRP A 8 4.32 6.39 -39.19
CA TRP A 8 3.50 5.80 -38.14
C TRP A 8 4.26 5.47 -36.83
N TYR A 9 5.59 5.39 -36.89
CA TYR A 9 6.49 5.19 -35.76
C TYR A 9 6.91 6.47 -35.03
N HIS A 10 6.52 7.66 -35.46
CA HIS A 10 6.97 8.87 -34.76
C HIS A 10 6.37 8.97 -33.36
N VAL A 11 7.27 9.13 -32.39
CA VAL A 11 6.97 9.28 -30.98
C VAL A 11 7.13 10.76 -30.60
N ASP A 12 6.21 11.29 -29.79
CA ASP A 12 6.23 12.71 -29.38
C ASP A 12 7.24 12.94 -28.24
N TYR A 13 8.14 13.92 -28.38
CA TYR A 13 9.14 14.27 -27.36
C TYR A 13 8.52 14.48 -25.97
N GLY A 14 7.49 15.34 -25.88
CA GLY A 14 6.81 15.60 -24.61
C GLY A 14 6.17 14.34 -24.03
N GLY A 15 5.69 13.43 -24.88
CA GLY A 15 5.18 12.13 -24.46
C GLY A 15 6.27 11.25 -23.87
N VAL A 16 7.42 11.10 -24.54
CA VAL A 16 8.50 10.25 -24.01
C VAL A 16 9.05 10.81 -22.72
N VAL A 17 9.38 12.11 -22.66
CA VAL A 17 9.94 12.72 -21.45
C VAL A 17 9.01 12.54 -20.26
N LEU A 18 7.72 12.84 -20.43
CA LEU A 18 6.76 12.72 -19.33
C LEU A 18 6.44 11.25 -19.00
N GLY A 19 6.40 10.37 -19.99
CA GLY A 19 6.26 8.92 -19.77
C GLY A 19 7.42 8.35 -18.97
N LEU A 20 8.66 8.70 -19.34
CA LEU A 20 9.87 8.31 -18.61
C LEU A 20 9.83 8.84 -17.17
N LEU A 21 9.48 10.11 -16.97
CA LEU A 21 9.32 10.69 -15.64
C LEU A 21 8.31 9.91 -14.78
N PHE A 22 7.14 9.57 -15.32
CA PHE A 22 6.12 8.82 -14.59
C PHE A 22 6.56 7.38 -14.30
N SER A 23 7.31 6.77 -15.21
CA SER A 23 7.91 5.46 -15.00
C SER A 23 8.95 5.49 -13.87
N ALA A 24 9.78 6.54 -13.82
CA ALA A 24 10.71 6.77 -12.71
C ALA A 24 9.97 6.99 -11.38
N LEU A 25 8.90 7.79 -11.37
CA LEU A 25 8.05 7.98 -10.18
C LEU A 25 7.39 6.67 -9.72
N SER A 26 7.08 5.74 -10.63
CA SER A 26 6.57 4.42 -10.26
C SER A 26 7.59 3.57 -9.48
N LEU A 27 8.89 3.87 -9.61
CA LEU A 27 9.98 3.14 -8.94
C LEU A 27 10.28 3.68 -7.53
N THR A 28 9.60 4.74 -7.08
CA THR A 28 9.80 5.29 -5.74
C THR A 28 9.42 4.28 -4.65
N PRO A 29 9.96 4.42 -3.42
CA PRO A 29 9.78 3.45 -2.34
C PRO A 29 8.31 3.09 -2.10
N SER A 30 8.03 1.79 -1.95
CA SER A 30 6.70 1.24 -1.64
C SER A 30 6.81 0.34 -0.42
N LEU A 31 5.91 0.52 0.55
CA LEU A 31 5.85 -0.26 1.80
C LEU A 31 5.35 -1.71 1.62
N LEU A 32 4.88 -2.06 0.42
CA LEU A 32 4.45 -3.42 0.11
C LEU A 32 5.52 -4.16 -0.71
N PRO A 33 5.83 -5.43 -0.36
CA PRO A 33 6.69 -6.27 -1.17
C PRO A 33 5.98 -6.60 -2.49
N ARG A 34 6.48 -6.06 -3.60
CA ARG A 34 5.87 -6.27 -4.92
C ARG A 34 6.61 -7.37 -5.70
N PRO A 35 5.89 -8.23 -6.42
CA PRO A 35 6.49 -9.07 -7.46
C PRO A 35 7.13 -8.18 -8.54
N ILE A 36 8.32 -8.56 -9.01
CA ILE A 36 9.10 -7.77 -9.97
C ILE A 36 8.37 -7.53 -11.30
N VAL A 37 7.61 -8.54 -11.77
CA VAL A 37 6.79 -8.46 -12.98
C VAL A 37 5.66 -7.45 -12.80
N LEU A 38 4.99 -7.47 -11.64
CA LEU A 38 3.94 -6.51 -11.32
C LEU A 38 4.48 -5.08 -11.31
N GLN A 39 5.67 -4.88 -10.73
CA GLN A 39 6.35 -3.58 -10.76
C GLN A 39 6.65 -3.13 -12.19
N GLY A 40 7.07 -4.04 -13.07
CA GLY A 40 7.25 -3.76 -14.50
C GLY A 40 5.95 -3.31 -15.18
N VAL A 41 4.84 -4.03 -14.94
CA VAL A 41 3.53 -3.66 -15.48
C VAL A 41 3.10 -2.26 -15.01
N ILE A 42 3.26 -1.95 -13.73
CA ILE A 42 2.92 -0.63 -13.16
C ILE A 42 3.79 0.46 -13.79
N ALA A 43 5.10 0.20 -13.96
CA ALA A 43 6.03 1.14 -14.61
C ALA A 43 5.64 1.40 -16.08
N GLY A 44 5.21 0.37 -16.81
CA GLY A 44 4.75 0.48 -18.20
C GLY A 44 3.41 1.22 -18.34
N LEU A 45 2.45 0.98 -17.43
CA LEU A 45 1.19 1.74 -17.36
C LEU A 45 1.44 3.22 -17.03
N SER A 46 2.33 3.48 -16.07
CA SER A 46 2.73 4.84 -15.68
C SER A 46 3.38 5.56 -16.86
N PHE A 47 4.27 4.88 -17.59
CA PHE A 47 4.84 5.41 -18.83
C PHE A 47 3.77 5.76 -19.86
N ALA A 48 2.82 4.85 -20.12
CA ALA A 48 1.79 5.08 -21.11
C ALA A 48 0.86 6.25 -20.74
N PHE A 49 0.52 6.39 -19.46
CA PHE A 49 -0.26 7.52 -18.96
C PHE A 49 0.50 8.84 -19.11
N GLY A 50 1.75 8.90 -18.62
CA GLY A 50 2.62 10.06 -18.78
C GLY A 50 2.84 10.40 -20.26
N TYR A 51 2.95 9.40 -21.13
CA TYR A 51 3.04 9.59 -22.57
C TYR A 51 1.80 10.26 -23.15
N ALA A 52 0.60 9.80 -22.78
CA ALA A 52 -0.66 10.36 -23.27
C ALA A 52 -0.82 11.83 -22.84
N VAL A 53 -0.52 12.12 -21.56
CA VAL A 53 -0.52 13.49 -21.02
C VAL A 53 0.51 14.35 -21.75
N GLY A 54 1.75 13.88 -21.85
CA GLY A 54 2.86 14.61 -22.46
C GLY A 54 2.63 14.88 -23.95
N ALA A 55 2.05 13.92 -24.67
CA ALA A 55 1.67 14.10 -26.07
C ALA A 55 0.54 15.13 -26.24
N LEU A 56 -0.45 15.14 -25.33
CA LEU A 56 -1.53 16.14 -25.32
C LEU A 56 -0.97 17.54 -25.03
N LEU A 57 -0.14 17.69 -23.99
CA LEU A 57 0.52 18.95 -23.63
C LEU A 57 1.40 19.45 -24.78
N TRP A 58 2.20 18.58 -25.38
CA TRP A 58 3.04 18.92 -26.53
C TRP A 58 2.22 19.38 -27.74
N TYR A 59 1.09 18.71 -28.00
CA TYR A 59 0.16 19.07 -29.05
C TYR A 59 -0.49 20.44 -28.82
N VAL A 60 -0.91 20.75 -27.59
CA VAL A 60 -1.46 22.06 -27.21
C VAL A 60 -0.37 23.13 -27.24
N GLY A 61 0.81 22.85 -26.69
CA GLY A 61 1.95 23.77 -26.67
C GLY A 61 2.38 24.21 -28.05
N LYS A 62 2.44 23.30 -29.03
CA LYS A 62 2.73 23.61 -30.45
C LYS A 62 1.69 24.52 -31.12
N ARG A 63 0.48 24.65 -30.56
CA ARG A 63 -0.57 25.54 -31.07
C ARG A 63 -0.44 26.95 -30.50
N ILE A 64 0.08 27.07 -29.28
CA ILE A 64 0.26 28.33 -28.56
C ILE A 64 1.60 28.97 -28.93
N VAL A 65 2.67 28.17 -28.94
CA VAL A 65 4.04 28.60 -29.22
C VAL A 65 4.37 28.32 -30.69
N ARG A 66 4.65 29.38 -31.47
CA ARG A 66 5.01 29.27 -32.89
C ARG A 66 6.47 28.84 -33.14
N TRP A 67 7.30 28.84 -32.10
CA TRP A 67 8.71 28.50 -32.20
C TRP A 67 8.91 27.00 -32.47
N ARG A 68 9.83 26.67 -33.37
CA ARG A 68 10.22 25.30 -33.70
C ARG A 68 11.73 25.15 -33.58
N PRO A 69 12.24 24.25 -32.72
CA PRO A 69 13.68 24.04 -32.62
C PRO A 69 14.24 23.48 -33.94
N PRO A 70 15.45 23.89 -34.35
CA PRO A 70 16.08 23.39 -35.57
C PRO A 70 16.29 21.87 -35.53
N SER A 71 16.34 21.22 -36.70
CA SER A 71 16.38 19.75 -36.84
C SER A 71 17.59 19.11 -36.15
N ILE A 72 18.71 19.84 -36.06
CA ILE A 72 19.91 19.39 -35.37
C ILE A 72 19.71 19.30 -33.85
N VAL A 73 19.04 20.29 -33.26
CA VAL A 73 18.71 20.33 -31.82
C VAL A 73 17.77 19.17 -31.47
N GLN A 74 16.80 18.89 -32.35
CA GLN A 74 15.91 17.75 -32.21
C GLN A 74 16.67 16.41 -32.23
N ARG A 75 17.61 16.23 -33.17
CA ARG A 75 18.43 15.01 -33.25
C ARG A 75 19.24 14.77 -31.98
N TYR A 76 19.91 15.79 -31.46
CA TYR A 76 20.70 15.66 -30.24
C TYR A 76 19.83 15.53 -28.98
N ALA A 77 18.65 16.15 -28.94
CA ALA A 77 17.73 16.02 -27.82
C ALA A 77 17.35 14.56 -27.52
N TRP A 78 17.19 13.70 -28.53
CA TRP A 78 16.95 12.27 -28.30
C TRP A 78 18.12 11.57 -27.63
N TRP A 79 19.36 11.91 -27.98
CA TRP A 79 20.55 11.38 -27.32
C TRP A 79 20.64 11.85 -25.87
N TYR A 80 20.31 13.11 -25.59
CA TYR A 80 20.24 13.61 -24.21
C TYR A 80 19.13 12.92 -23.40
N VAL A 81 17.94 12.74 -23.96
CA VAL A 81 16.85 12.00 -23.30
C VAL A 81 17.25 10.56 -23.02
N LEU A 82 17.88 9.88 -23.98
CA LEU A 82 18.37 8.52 -23.80
C LEU A 82 19.45 8.44 -22.73
N ALA A 83 20.45 9.34 -22.77
CA ALA A 83 21.52 9.36 -21.79
C ALA A 83 20.99 9.67 -20.38
N ALA A 84 20.14 10.68 -20.24
CA ALA A 84 19.49 11.02 -18.97
C ALA A 84 18.66 9.84 -18.44
N TRP A 85 17.97 9.11 -19.32
CA TRP A 85 17.21 7.93 -18.93
C TRP A 85 18.08 6.78 -18.48
N ILE A 86 19.17 6.48 -19.18
CA ILE A 86 20.11 5.42 -18.79
C ILE A 86 20.70 5.74 -17.41
N VAL A 87 21.18 6.97 -17.21
CA VAL A 87 21.73 7.41 -15.92
C VAL A 87 20.67 7.33 -14.82
N GLY A 88 19.46 7.83 -15.08
CA GLY A 88 18.35 7.76 -14.14
C GLY A 88 17.91 6.32 -13.82
N ALA A 89 17.87 5.44 -14.81
CA ALA A 89 17.51 4.04 -14.63
C ALA A 89 18.56 3.26 -13.84
N LEU A 90 19.85 3.54 -14.02
CA LEU A 90 20.92 2.93 -13.23
C LEU A 90 20.88 3.40 -11.77
N ALA A 91 20.71 4.71 -11.56
CA ALA A 91 20.62 5.30 -10.22
C ALA A 91 19.35 4.82 -9.48
N LEU A 92 18.18 4.93 -10.10
CA LEU A 92 16.92 4.50 -9.47
C LEU A 92 16.81 2.98 -9.38
N GLY A 93 17.33 2.24 -10.35
CA GLY A 93 17.26 0.77 -10.37
C GLY A 93 17.98 0.17 -9.17
N SER A 94 19.22 0.58 -8.91
CA SER A 94 19.99 0.14 -7.74
C SER A 94 19.26 0.44 -6.43
N SER A 95 18.84 1.68 -6.22
CA SER A 95 18.10 2.05 -5.01
C SER A 95 16.77 1.31 -4.86
N THR A 96 16.07 1.03 -5.96
CA THR A 96 14.79 0.29 -5.93
C THR A 96 14.98 -1.15 -5.45
N VAL A 97 16.08 -1.82 -5.82
CA VAL A 97 16.37 -3.17 -5.29
C VAL A 97 16.57 -3.12 -3.79
N GLU A 98 17.42 -2.20 -3.34
CA GLU A 98 17.77 -2.06 -1.93
C GLU A 98 16.51 -1.80 -1.11
N TRP A 99 15.71 -0.80 -1.49
CA TRP A 99 14.45 -0.50 -0.81
C TRP A 99 13.46 -1.67 -0.81
N GLN A 100 13.37 -2.45 -1.89
CA GLN A 100 12.48 -3.62 -1.93
C GLN A 100 13.01 -4.78 -1.08
N ASN A 101 14.32 -5.00 -1.07
CA ASN A 101 14.94 -6.04 -0.27
C ASN A 101 14.90 -5.71 1.22
N ASP A 102 15.01 -4.44 1.60
CA ASP A 102 14.78 -3.98 2.97
C ASP A 102 13.37 -4.33 3.42
N VAL A 103 12.34 -3.93 2.66
CA VAL A 103 10.94 -4.27 3.01
C VAL A 103 10.74 -5.79 3.09
N ARG A 104 11.30 -6.55 2.15
CA ARG A 104 11.20 -8.02 2.12
C ARG A 104 11.87 -8.66 3.33
N ALA A 105 13.02 -8.16 3.76
CA ALA A 105 13.69 -8.64 4.97
C ALA A 105 12.80 -8.44 6.21
N HIS A 106 12.14 -7.28 6.34
CA HIS A 106 11.25 -6.99 7.47
C HIS A 106 9.98 -7.85 7.48
N VAL A 107 9.49 -8.32 6.32
CA VAL A 107 8.31 -9.21 6.25
C VAL A 107 8.66 -10.70 6.15
N GLY A 108 9.96 -11.05 6.22
CA GLY A 108 10.47 -12.41 6.08
C GLY A 108 10.25 -13.02 4.69
N ALA A 109 10.27 -12.20 3.64
CA ALA A 109 10.14 -12.64 2.25
C ALA A 109 11.51 -12.80 1.59
N GLU A 110 11.59 -13.70 0.60
CA GLU A 110 12.84 -13.92 -0.15
C GLU A 110 13.31 -12.64 -0.86
N PRO A 111 14.62 -12.34 -0.83
CA PRO A 111 15.18 -11.18 -1.50
C PRO A 111 15.05 -11.30 -3.03
N ILE A 112 14.93 -10.15 -3.70
CA ILE A 112 14.98 -10.06 -5.14
C ILE A 112 16.44 -10.19 -5.59
N SER A 113 16.73 -11.20 -6.40
CA SER A 113 18.01 -11.32 -7.09
C SER A 113 18.12 -10.33 -8.26
N SER A 114 19.34 -9.88 -8.56
CA SER A 114 19.64 -8.95 -9.65
C SER A 114 19.25 -9.47 -11.04
N GLU A 115 19.14 -10.79 -11.21
CA GLU A 115 18.74 -11.45 -12.46
C GLU A 115 17.27 -11.17 -12.84
N ASN A 116 16.44 -10.79 -11.86
CA ASN A 116 15.03 -10.48 -12.07
C ASN A 116 14.78 -9.12 -12.77
N TRP A 117 15.80 -8.28 -12.95
CA TRP A 117 15.66 -6.99 -13.65
C TRP A 117 15.30 -7.13 -15.13
N ILE A 118 15.70 -8.23 -15.77
CA ILE A 118 15.32 -8.51 -17.16
C ILE A 118 13.80 -8.70 -17.25
N ALA A 119 13.20 -9.41 -16.30
CA ALA A 119 11.75 -9.60 -16.24
C ALA A 119 11.01 -8.27 -16.00
N PHE A 120 11.54 -7.40 -15.14
CA PHE A 120 11.03 -6.04 -14.96
C PHE A 120 11.07 -5.24 -16.28
N ALA A 121 12.24 -5.18 -16.93
CA ALA A 121 12.44 -4.40 -18.14
C ALA A 121 11.54 -4.90 -19.27
N PHE A 122 11.43 -6.22 -19.44
CA PHE A 122 10.55 -6.85 -20.41
C PHE A 122 9.07 -6.54 -20.12
N ALA A 123 8.62 -6.73 -18.89
CA ALA A 123 7.24 -6.44 -18.51
C ALA A 123 6.87 -4.97 -18.72
N SER A 124 7.74 -4.05 -18.29
CA SER A 124 7.56 -2.60 -18.50
C SER A 124 7.47 -2.25 -19.98
N LEU A 125 8.41 -2.75 -20.79
CA LEU A 125 8.43 -2.48 -22.22
C LEU A 125 7.21 -3.07 -22.93
N ALA A 126 6.86 -4.32 -22.63
CA ALA A 126 5.72 -5.00 -23.21
C ALA A 126 4.41 -4.27 -22.89
N THR A 127 4.21 -3.89 -21.62
CA THR A 127 3.03 -3.13 -21.19
C THR A 127 2.98 -1.75 -21.86
N ALA A 128 4.10 -1.01 -21.89
CA ALA A 128 4.15 0.30 -22.55
C ALA A 128 3.82 0.18 -24.05
N VAL A 129 4.42 -0.77 -24.76
CA VAL A 129 4.17 -1.02 -26.19
C VAL A 129 2.70 -1.40 -26.42
N ALA A 130 2.14 -2.29 -25.61
CA ALA A 130 0.74 -2.70 -25.70
C ALA A 130 -0.21 -1.50 -25.51
N CYS A 131 -0.02 -0.69 -24.47
CA CYS A 131 -0.85 0.49 -24.22
C CYS A 131 -0.73 1.53 -25.34
N LEU A 132 0.48 1.76 -25.86
CA LEU A 132 0.67 2.65 -27.01
C LEU A 132 0.02 2.12 -28.29
N ALA A 133 0.03 0.80 -28.51
CA ALA A 133 -0.64 0.17 -29.63
C ALA A 133 -2.16 0.33 -29.53
N VAL A 134 -2.75 0.03 -28.37
CA VAL A 134 -4.17 0.24 -28.09
C VAL A 134 -4.55 1.71 -28.26
N GLY A 135 -3.78 2.63 -27.68
CA GLY A 135 -4.03 4.07 -27.80
C GLY A 135 -3.98 4.55 -29.25
N ARG A 136 -3.10 3.98 -30.08
CA ARG A 136 -3.06 4.25 -31.52
C ARG A 136 -4.30 3.70 -32.23
N ILE A 137 -4.75 2.49 -31.90
CA ILE A 137 -5.98 1.90 -32.46
C ILE A 137 -7.19 2.77 -32.13
N VAL A 138 -7.34 3.20 -30.87
CA VAL A 138 -8.42 4.11 -30.43
C VAL A 138 -8.39 5.42 -31.21
N LYS A 139 -7.21 6.02 -31.39
CA LYS A 139 -7.03 7.25 -32.18
C LYS A 139 -7.37 7.07 -33.66
N LEU A 140 -7.04 5.92 -34.25
CA LEU A 140 -7.38 5.59 -35.63
C LEU A 140 -8.89 5.35 -35.79
N GLY A 141 -9.50 4.62 -34.86
CA GLY A 141 -10.95 4.38 -34.80
C GLY A 141 -11.73 5.69 -34.66
N ALA A 142 -11.34 6.57 -33.73
CA ALA A 142 -11.95 7.89 -33.56
C ALA A 142 -11.87 8.74 -34.84
N ARG A 143 -10.72 8.72 -35.54
CA ARG A 143 -10.56 9.39 -36.84
C ARG A 143 -11.40 8.75 -37.96
N HIS A 144 -11.56 7.44 -37.95
CA HIS A 144 -12.36 6.73 -38.94
C HIS A 144 -13.84 6.98 -38.74
N ALA A 145 -14.35 6.83 -37.51
CA ALA A 145 -15.72 7.18 -37.13
C ALA A 145 -16.04 8.62 -37.48
N TYR A 146 -15.17 9.57 -37.13
CA TYR A 146 -15.35 10.98 -37.48
C TYR A 146 -15.48 11.20 -39.00
N ARG A 147 -14.68 10.50 -39.81
CA ARG A 147 -14.77 10.58 -41.28
C ARG A 147 -16.05 9.96 -41.83
N LEU A 148 -16.59 8.90 -41.22
CA LEU A 148 -17.85 8.28 -41.66
C LEU A 148 -19.05 9.18 -41.39
N PHE A 149 -19.12 9.77 -40.18
CA PHE A 149 -20.24 10.65 -39.79
C PHE A 149 -20.20 12.01 -40.51
N HIS A 150 -19.01 12.59 -40.70
CA HIS A 150 -18.89 13.89 -41.39
C HIS A 150 -18.59 13.79 -42.89
N GLY A 151 -18.26 12.60 -43.41
CA GLY A 151 -18.10 12.38 -44.85
C GLY A 151 -19.40 12.48 -45.64
N HIS A 152 -20.55 12.31 -44.97
CA HIS A 152 -21.88 12.54 -45.55
C HIS A 152 -22.28 14.02 -45.62
N PHE A 153 -21.63 14.89 -44.83
CA PHE A 153 -21.94 16.33 -44.77
C PHE A 153 -20.74 17.16 -45.24
N SER A 154 -20.64 17.34 -46.56
CA SER A 154 -19.87 18.37 -47.28
C SER A 154 -18.34 18.31 -47.25
N GLU A 155 -17.76 18.29 -48.46
CA GLU A 155 -16.34 18.50 -48.80
C GLU A 155 -15.76 19.87 -48.40
N ARG A 156 -16.52 20.75 -47.73
CA ARG A 156 -16.05 22.10 -47.39
C ARG A 156 -15.56 22.16 -45.95
N ARG A 157 -14.23 22.02 -45.82
CA ARG A 157 -13.41 22.37 -44.65
C ARG A 157 -13.92 21.75 -43.34
N THR A 158 -13.44 20.55 -43.03
CA THR A 158 -13.47 20.08 -41.63
C THR A 158 -12.90 21.19 -40.72
N PRO A 159 -13.69 21.77 -39.80
CA PRO A 159 -13.20 22.83 -38.96
C PRO A 159 -12.02 22.28 -38.17
N ALA A 160 -10.86 22.96 -38.21
CA ALA A 160 -9.68 22.53 -37.47
C ALA A 160 -9.98 22.26 -35.98
N ARG A 161 -11.04 22.88 -35.44
CA ARG A 161 -11.64 22.66 -34.12
C ARG A 161 -12.17 21.22 -33.93
N ALA A 162 -12.98 20.69 -34.84
CA ALA A 162 -13.59 19.37 -34.69
C ALA A 162 -12.55 18.23 -34.73
N ARG A 163 -11.55 18.33 -35.61
CA ARG A 163 -10.39 17.42 -35.62
C ARG A 163 -9.58 17.49 -34.32
N THR A 164 -9.46 18.68 -33.75
CA THR A 164 -8.75 18.89 -32.48
C THR A 164 -9.52 18.27 -31.31
N LEU A 165 -10.84 18.43 -31.29
CA LEU A 165 -11.72 17.87 -30.27
C LEU A 165 -11.70 16.33 -30.29
N SER A 166 -11.77 15.71 -31.48
CA SER A 166 -11.66 14.26 -31.65
C SER A 166 -10.30 13.72 -31.16
N LEU A 167 -9.20 14.41 -31.46
CA LEU A 167 -7.86 14.04 -31.00
C LEU A 167 -7.73 14.16 -29.48
N ALA A 168 -8.16 15.28 -28.91
CA ALA A 168 -8.14 15.49 -27.46
C ALA A 168 -9.04 14.48 -26.74
N GLY A 169 -10.26 14.26 -27.24
CA GLY A 169 -11.20 13.28 -26.70
C GLY A 169 -10.65 11.85 -26.74
N SER A 170 -10.03 11.44 -27.85
CA SER A 170 -9.38 10.13 -27.93
C SER A 170 -8.22 9.98 -26.93
N GLY A 171 -7.47 11.07 -26.66
CA GLY A 171 -6.43 11.08 -25.64
C GLY A 171 -7.01 10.90 -24.23
N ILE A 172 -8.11 11.58 -23.91
CA ILE A 172 -8.81 11.46 -22.62
C ILE A 172 -9.33 10.03 -22.42
N VAL A 173 -9.95 9.43 -23.44
CA VAL A 173 -10.43 8.04 -23.38
C VAL A 173 -9.27 7.06 -23.13
N VAL A 174 -8.13 7.25 -23.80
CA VAL A 174 -6.94 6.41 -23.58
C VAL A 174 -6.39 6.59 -22.16
N MET A 175 -6.30 7.83 -21.65
CA MET A 175 -5.86 8.09 -20.28
C MET A 175 -6.81 7.44 -19.26
N ALA A 176 -8.11 7.60 -19.41
CA ALA A 176 -9.11 6.97 -18.54
C ALA A 176 -9.00 5.45 -18.58
N GLY A 177 -8.85 4.85 -19.77
CA GLY A 177 -8.64 3.41 -19.91
C GLY A 177 -7.37 2.92 -19.20
N ILE A 178 -6.25 3.62 -19.35
CA ILE A 178 -4.99 3.29 -18.67
C ILE A 178 -5.17 3.41 -17.14
N SER A 179 -5.81 4.48 -16.66
CA SER A 179 -6.08 4.66 -15.22
C SER A 179 -6.95 3.56 -14.65
N THR A 180 -8.01 3.13 -15.36
CA THR A 180 -8.86 2.01 -14.94
C THR A 180 -8.07 0.71 -14.87
N VAL A 181 -7.25 0.41 -15.89
CA VAL A 181 -6.40 -0.80 -15.87
C VAL A 181 -5.38 -0.72 -14.73
N ALA A 182 -4.74 0.43 -14.50
CA ALA A 182 -3.80 0.61 -13.40
C ALA A 182 -4.47 0.41 -12.03
N MET A 183 -5.70 0.91 -11.85
CA MET A 183 -6.49 0.69 -10.64
C MET A 183 -6.79 -0.81 -10.44
N LEU A 184 -7.24 -1.51 -11.49
CA LEU A 184 -7.54 -2.94 -11.43
C LEU A 184 -6.30 -3.78 -11.15
N VAL A 185 -5.17 -3.48 -11.78
CA VAL A 185 -3.88 -4.16 -11.56
C VAL A 185 -3.41 -3.95 -10.12
N THR A 186 -3.52 -2.72 -9.60
CA THR A 186 -3.13 -2.41 -8.22
C THR A 186 -4.04 -3.11 -7.21
N ALA A 187 -5.35 -3.07 -7.42
CA ALA A 187 -6.33 -3.75 -6.56
C ALA A 187 -6.15 -5.28 -6.59
N GLY A 188 -5.95 -5.86 -7.78
CA GLY A 188 -5.70 -7.29 -7.94
C GLY A 188 -4.37 -7.74 -7.33
N GLY A 189 -3.31 -6.92 -7.48
CA GLY A 189 -2.01 -7.17 -6.85
C GLY A 189 -2.09 -7.13 -5.33
N LEU A 190 -2.83 -6.16 -4.77
CA LEU A 190 -3.06 -6.09 -3.32
C LEU A 190 -3.86 -7.32 -2.83
N ALA A 191 -4.92 -7.70 -3.54
CA ALA A 191 -5.70 -8.89 -3.20
C ALA A 191 -4.88 -10.19 -3.29
N PHE A 192 -3.93 -10.28 -4.23
CA PHE A 192 -3.00 -11.41 -4.32
C PHE A 192 -2.07 -11.47 -3.12
N VAL A 193 -1.44 -10.34 -2.77
CA VAL A 193 -0.62 -10.22 -1.55
C VAL A 193 -1.43 -10.63 -0.33
N ASP A 194 -2.65 -10.11 -0.17
CA ASP A 194 -3.52 -10.45 0.95
C ASP A 194 -3.84 -11.94 1.02
N ARG A 195 -4.11 -12.62 -0.12
CA ARG A 195 -4.32 -14.08 -0.14
C ARG A 195 -3.07 -14.87 0.21
N SER A 196 -1.90 -14.44 -0.26
CA SER A 196 -0.63 -15.09 0.08
C SER A 196 -0.32 -14.99 1.57
N TYR A 197 -0.70 -13.88 2.20
CA TYR A 197 -0.57 -13.69 3.65
C TYR A 197 -1.80 -14.14 4.45
N ALA A 198 -2.92 -14.49 3.82
CA ALA A 198 -4.17 -14.91 4.49
C ALA A 198 -3.95 -16.11 5.41
N SER A 199 -2.98 -16.98 5.06
CA SER A 199 -2.56 -18.07 5.92
C SER A 199 -1.99 -17.55 7.24
N LYS A 200 -1.33 -16.38 7.30
CA LYS A 200 -0.81 -15.72 8.52
C LYS A 200 -1.89 -15.10 9.40
N TYR A 201 -2.99 -14.61 8.82
CA TYR A 201 -4.17 -14.09 9.55
C TYR A 201 -5.13 -15.19 10.05
N GLY A 202 -4.68 -16.44 10.11
CA GLY A 202 -5.52 -17.61 10.41
C GLY A 202 -5.84 -17.78 11.91
N THR A 203 -6.50 -18.89 12.23
CA THR A 203 -6.74 -19.33 13.61
C THR A 203 -5.43 -19.60 14.36
N PRO A 204 -5.47 -19.66 15.71
CA PRO A 204 -4.34 -20.10 16.52
C PRO A 204 -3.68 -21.36 15.96
N ARG A 205 -2.35 -21.47 16.06
CA ARG A 205 -1.65 -22.68 15.63
C ARG A 205 -2.10 -23.85 16.52
N PRO A 206 -2.29 -25.07 15.99
CA PRO A 206 -2.68 -26.23 16.81
C PRO A 206 -1.70 -26.56 17.94
N THR A 207 -0.46 -26.08 17.85
CA THR A 207 0.59 -26.24 18.84
C THR A 207 0.46 -25.28 20.02
N LEU A 208 -0.36 -24.23 19.90
CA LEU A 208 -0.63 -23.28 20.98
C LEU A 208 -1.89 -23.73 21.70
N VAL A 209 -1.80 -23.77 23.01
CA VAL A 209 -2.93 -24.09 23.88
C VAL A 209 -3.46 -22.79 24.46
N GLU A 210 -4.77 -22.78 24.69
CA GLU A 210 -5.44 -21.72 25.42
C GLU A 210 -4.70 -21.40 26.73
N PRO A 211 -4.45 -20.12 27.07
CA PRO A 211 -3.76 -19.77 28.29
C PRO A 211 -4.59 -20.21 29.50
N SER A 212 -4.02 -21.04 30.36
CA SER A 212 -4.64 -21.41 31.63
C SER A 212 -4.48 -20.33 32.71
N SER A 213 -3.89 -19.18 32.38
CA SER A 213 -3.59 -18.11 33.33
C SER A 213 -4.81 -17.22 33.55
N GLU A 214 -5.14 -16.99 34.81
CA GLU A 214 -6.20 -16.06 35.22
C GLU A 214 -5.90 -14.61 34.83
N TYR A 215 -4.65 -14.28 34.48
CA TYR A 215 -4.17 -12.93 34.15
C TYR A 215 -4.13 -12.64 32.65
N ARG A 216 -4.74 -13.49 31.82
CA ARG A 216 -4.69 -13.36 30.36
C ARG A 216 -6.10 -13.41 29.77
N SER A 217 -6.31 -12.65 28.70
CA SER A 217 -7.54 -12.80 27.90
C SER A 217 -7.54 -14.12 27.14
N ALA A 218 -8.71 -14.56 26.73
CA ALA A 218 -8.97 -15.81 26.02
C ALA A 218 -8.66 -17.09 26.79
N GLY A 219 -8.59 -17.04 28.12
CA GLY A 219 -8.72 -18.21 29.00
C GLY A 219 -10.18 -18.53 29.33
N ALA A 220 -10.41 -19.54 30.18
CA ALA A 220 -11.74 -20.11 30.44
C ALA A 220 -12.83 -19.11 30.88
N ASP A 221 -12.45 -18.07 31.64
CA ASP A 221 -13.37 -17.05 32.17
C ASP A 221 -13.40 -15.75 31.35
N SER A 222 -12.73 -15.72 30.19
CA SER A 222 -12.64 -14.54 29.34
C SER A 222 -13.82 -14.42 28.36
N ILE A 223 -14.26 -13.19 28.12
CA ILE A 223 -15.28 -12.86 27.11
C ILE A 223 -14.69 -13.01 25.69
N VAL A 224 -13.38 -12.85 25.55
CA VAL A 224 -12.64 -13.11 24.31
C VAL A 224 -12.56 -14.61 24.08
N ALA A 225 -13.01 -15.10 22.93
CA ALA A 225 -12.88 -16.49 22.51
C ALA A 225 -11.51 -16.76 21.90
N TRP A 226 -10.84 -17.84 22.32
CA TRP A 226 -9.52 -18.26 21.82
C TRP A 226 -9.45 -18.39 20.30
N ASP A 227 -10.42 -19.08 19.69
CA ASP A 227 -10.49 -19.24 18.24
C ASP A 227 -10.67 -17.89 17.49
N GLY A 228 -11.19 -16.88 18.20
CA GLY A 228 -11.42 -15.54 17.67
C GLY A 228 -10.21 -14.60 17.75
N VAL A 229 -9.19 -14.94 18.54
CA VAL A 229 -7.97 -14.14 18.76
C VAL A 229 -7.13 -14.04 17.48
N GLY A 230 -7.11 -15.12 16.69
CA GLY A 230 -6.24 -15.25 15.53
C GLY A 230 -4.81 -15.66 15.91
N ARG A 231 -3.99 -15.98 14.92
CA ARG A 231 -2.66 -16.58 15.12
C ARG A 231 -1.71 -15.74 15.96
N ASP A 232 -1.47 -14.50 15.56
CA ASP A 232 -0.43 -13.68 16.20
C ASP A 232 -0.86 -13.22 17.60
N GLY A 233 -2.16 -13.01 17.81
CA GLY A 233 -2.72 -12.77 19.14
C GLY A 233 -2.56 -13.98 20.05
N ALA A 234 -2.74 -15.20 19.52
CA ALA A 234 -2.55 -16.43 20.28
C ALA A 234 -1.08 -16.63 20.67
N ASP A 235 -0.13 -16.28 19.81
CA ASP A 235 1.30 -16.25 20.15
C ASP A 235 1.55 -15.29 21.32
N ILE A 236 1.07 -14.04 21.23
CA ILE A 236 1.24 -13.02 22.29
C ILE A 236 0.70 -13.51 23.64
N LEU A 237 -0.46 -14.17 23.66
CA LEU A 237 -1.08 -14.66 24.89
C LEU A 237 -0.41 -15.92 25.46
N SER A 238 0.16 -16.76 24.60
CA SER A 238 0.77 -18.03 25.00
C SER A 238 2.24 -17.88 25.42
N THR A 239 2.99 -16.92 24.86
CA THR A 239 4.43 -16.77 25.13
C THR A 239 4.77 -15.76 26.23
N ALA A 240 3.79 -15.32 27.02
CA ALA A 240 4.07 -14.40 28.12
C ALA A 240 4.91 -15.06 29.22
N PRO A 241 6.00 -14.40 29.68
CA PRO A 241 6.81 -14.88 30.78
C PRO A 241 5.98 -14.91 32.07
N SER A 242 6.15 -15.98 32.83
CA SER A 242 5.56 -16.11 34.16
C SER A 242 6.30 -15.28 35.20
N ALA A 243 5.63 -14.98 36.32
CA ALA A 243 6.24 -14.31 37.47
C ALA A 243 7.54 -15.02 37.95
N GLU A 244 7.57 -16.36 37.90
CA GLU A 244 8.74 -17.15 38.28
C GLU A 244 9.91 -16.93 37.32
N GLU A 245 9.64 -16.89 36.01
CA GLU A 245 10.66 -16.63 34.99
C GLU A 245 11.22 -15.20 35.09
N ILE A 246 10.36 -14.23 35.36
CA ILE A 246 10.76 -12.84 35.58
C ILE A 246 11.62 -12.73 36.84
N THR A 247 11.21 -13.35 37.95
CA THR A 247 11.97 -13.38 39.20
C THR A 247 13.33 -14.02 39.01
N ARG A 248 13.39 -15.14 38.27
CA ARG A 248 14.63 -15.87 37.99
C ARG A 248 15.64 -15.04 37.19
N VAL A 249 15.17 -14.22 36.25
CA VAL A 249 16.05 -13.38 35.40
C VAL A 249 16.44 -12.08 36.09
N THR A 250 15.50 -11.43 36.79
CA THR A 250 15.72 -10.09 37.37
C THR A 250 16.27 -10.12 38.79
N GLY A 251 16.05 -11.22 39.53
CA GLY A 251 16.34 -11.31 40.97
C GLY A 251 15.38 -10.50 41.85
N LEU A 252 14.34 -9.88 41.27
CA LEU A 252 13.33 -9.11 41.97
C LEU A 252 12.06 -9.95 42.16
N PRO A 253 11.33 -9.81 43.28
CA PRO A 253 10.00 -10.40 43.40
C PRO A 253 9.09 -9.89 42.28
N ALA A 254 8.59 -10.79 41.44
CA ALA A 254 7.71 -10.44 40.32
C ALA A 254 6.29 -10.96 40.53
N ILE A 255 5.35 -10.32 39.83
CA ILE A 255 3.94 -10.74 39.74
C ILE A 255 3.60 -11.15 38.31
N GLU A 256 2.52 -11.92 38.11
CA GLU A 256 2.16 -12.43 36.78
C GLU A 256 1.70 -11.27 35.88
N PRO A 257 2.32 -11.02 34.71
CA PRO A 257 1.90 -9.94 33.82
C PRO A 257 0.49 -10.13 33.27
N ILE A 258 -0.21 -9.01 33.03
CA ILE A 258 -1.52 -9.03 32.37
C ILE A 258 -1.34 -8.81 30.86
N ARG A 259 -1.89 -9.71 30.04
CA ARG A 259 -2.01 -9.53 28.58
C ARG A 259 -3.44 -9.66 28.11
N VAL A 260 -3.96 -8.60 27.51
CA VAL A 260 -5.28 -8.54 26.87
C VAL A 260 -5.11 -8.36 25.38
N TYR A 261 -5.64 -9.29 24.60
CA TYR A 261 -5.64 -9.22 23.14
C TYR A 261 -7.03 -9.51 22.59
N VAL A 262 -7.59 -8.58 21.82
CA VAL A 262 -8.89 -8.75 21.16
C VAL A 262 -8.72 -8.86 19.64
N GLY A 263 -8.87 -10.08 19.13
CA GLY A 263 -8.82 -10.38 17.69
C GLY A 263 -10.07 -9.95 16.92
N LEU A 264 -9.97 -9.95 15.58
CA LEU A 264 -11.03 -9.48 14.68
C LEU A 264 -12.37 -10.23 14.81
N ASN A 265 -12.32 -11.50 15.18
CA ASN A 265 -13.50 -12.37 15.25
C ASN A 265 -14.21 -12.32 16.61
N ASN A 266 -13.74 -11.49 17.54
CA ASN A 266 -14.34 -11.34 18.88
C ASN A 266 -15.43 -10.26 18.95
N ALA A 267 -15.48 -9.33 17.99
CA ALA A 267 -16.63 -8.44 17.81
C ALA A 267 -16.61 -7.83 16.39
N PRO A 268 -17.77 -7.50 15.79
CA PRO A 268 -17.83 -7.10 14.39
C PRO A 268 -17.21 -5.72 14.12
N THR A 269 -17.41 -4.75 15.00
CA THR A 269 -16.88 -3.38 14.79
C THR A 269 -15.63 -3.10 15.63
N PRO A 270 -14.73 -2.20 15.18
CA PRO A 270 -13.61 -1.75 16.00
C PRO A 270 -14.03 -1.16 17.36
N ALA A 271 -15.20 -0.51 17.42
CA ALA A 271 -15.71 0.07 18.65
C ALA A 271 -16.14 -0.98 19.67
N GLU A 272 -16.86 -2.02 19.22
CA GLU A 272 -17.24 -3.14 20.09
C GLU A 272 -16.01 -3.93 20.54
N ARG A 273 -15.01 -4.14 19.68
CA ARG A 273 -13.75 -4.79 20.09
C ARG A 273 -12.99 -3.99 21.16
N ALA A 274 -13.00 -2.65 21.07
CA ALA A 274 -12.44 -1.82 22.12
C ALA A 274 -13.22 -1.94 23.44
N GLN A 275 -14.55 -2.07 23.40
CA GLN A 275 -15.36 -2.31 24.59
C GLN A 275 -15.05 -3.67 25.23
N VAL A 276 -14.88 -4.72 24.41
CA VAL A 276 -14.45 -6.04 24.89
C VAL A 276 -13.08 -5.95 25.56
N ALA A 277 -12.13 -5.20 24.99
CA ALA A 277 -10.81 -5.02 25.58
C ALA A 277 -10.87 -4.31 26.94
N VAL A 278 -11.69 -3.26 27.05
CA VAL A 278 -11.90 -2.55 28.32
C VAL A 278 -12.56 -3.43 29.37
N ALA A 279 -13.55 -4.25 28.96
CA ALA A 279 -14.19 -5.20 29.86
C ALA A 279 -13.21 -6.26 30.39
N GLU A 280 -12.33 -6.78 29.53
CA GLU A 280 -11.27 -7.71 29.96
C GLU A 280 -10.25 -7.06 30.87
N LEU A 281 -9.82 -5.83 30.59
CA LEU A 281 -8.92 -5.10 31.49
C LEU A 281 -9.51 -4.91 32.89
N ALA A 282 -10.81 -4.58 32.96
CA ALA A 282 -11.50 -4.45 34.24
C ALA A 282 -11.65 -5.79 34.97
N ARG A 283 -11.95 -6.89 34.24
CA ARG A 283 -12.02 -8.25 34.82
C ARG A 283 -10.68 -8.67 35.42
N LEU A 284 -9.58 -8.27 34.78
CA LEU A 284 -8.22 -8.63 35.18
C LEU A 284 -7.61 -7.66 36.20
N HIS A 285 -8.37 -6.68 36.68
CA HIS A 285 -7.90 -5.66 37.62
C HIS A 285 -6.63 -4.93 37.12
N ALA A 286 -6.61 -4.60 35.82
CA ALA A 286 -5.47 -3.95 35.19
C ALA A 286 -5.13 -2.58 35.82
N GLU A 287 -6.07 -1.97 36.53
CA GLU A 287 -5.87 -0.75 37.33
C GLU A 287 -4.91 -0.92 38.50
N GLU A 288 -4.72 -2.13 39.00
CA GLU A 288 -3.81 -2.44 40.09
C GLU A 288 -2.35 -2.46 39.62
N ARG A 289 -2.12 -2.48 38.29
CA ARG A 289 -0.78 -2.52 37.72
C ARG A 289 -0.14 -1.15 37.65
N ALA A 290 1.17 -1.09 37.92
CA ALA A 290 1.93 0.16 37.86
C ALA A 290 2.02 0.72 36.45
N VAL A 291 2.03 -0.14 35.42
CA VAL A 291 2.17 0.26 34.02
C VAL A 291 1.06 -0.35 33.17
N LEU A 292 0.31 0.49 32.47
CA LEU A 292 -0.66 0.08 31.45
C LEU A 292 -0.14 0.49 30.07
N VAL A 293 0.03 -0.47 29.17
CA VAL A 293 0.45 -0.22 27.79
C VAL A 293 -0.67 -0.51 26.82
N VAL A 294 -0.97 0.51 26.01
CA VAL A 294 -1.88 0.37 24.87
C VAL A 294 -1.05 0.12 23.61
N ALA A 295 -0.95 -1.13 23.21
CA ALA A 295 -0.16 -1.55 22.07
C ALA A 295 -0.96 -1.42 20.76
N GLY A 296 -0.42 -0.62 19.84
CA GLY A 296 -0.93 -0.47 18.49
C GLY A 296 -0.59 -1.67 17.61
N THR A 297 -1.59 -2.41 17.12
CA THR A 297 -1.37 -3.48 16.13
C THR A 297 -1.60 -3.02 14.68
N THR A 298 -0.85 -3.56 13.73
CA THR A 298 -1.11 -3.35 12.29
C THR A 298 -1.13 -4.67 11.54
N GLY A 299 -1.92 -4.75 10.46
CA GLY A 299 -2.02 -5.97 9.65
C GLY A 299 -2.51 -7.17 10.47
N THR A 300 -1.65 -8.18 10.61
CA THR A 300 -1.99 -9.48 11.22
C THR A 300 -2.31 -9.41 12.69
N GLY A 301 -1.96 -8.30 13.36
CA GLY A 301 -2.15 -8.16 14.79
C GLY A 301 -0.89 -8.39 15.62
N TRP A 302 0.23 -8.66 14.96
CA TRP A 302 1.50 -8.99 15.62
C TRP A 302 2.07 -7.85 16.46
N LEU A 303 2.67 -8.22 17.59
CA LEU A 303 3.51 -7.41 18.44
C LEU A 303 4.85 -8.10 18.59
N ASP A 304 5.93 -7.33 18.68
CA ASP A 304 7.28 -7.86 18.89
C ASP A 304 7.39 -8.45 20.30
N PRO A 305 7.57 -9.78 20.45
CA PRO A 305 7.73 -10.42 21.76
C PRO A 305 8.87 -9.82 22.56
N ALA A 306 10.00 -9.51 21.91
CA ALA A 306 11.15 -8.93 22.60
C ALA A 306 10.83 -7.55 23.19
N ALA A 307 9.99 -6.76 22.53
CA ALA A 307 9.60 -5.44 23.01
C ALA A 307 8.63 -5.52 24.20
N ILE A 308 7.62 -6.40 24.14
CA ILE A 308 6.65 -6.56 25.23
C ILE A 308 7.26 -7.30 26.43
N ASP A 309 8.05 -8.34 26.20
CA ASP A 309 8.72 -9.10 27.27
C ASP A 309 9.73 -8.20 27.99
N ALA A 310 10.51 -7.38 27.28
CA ALA A 310 11.46 -6.47 27.90
C ALA A 310 10.80 -5.50 28.88
N LEU A 311 9.59 -5.02 28.57
CA LEU A 311 8.83 -4.16 29.48
C LEU A 311 8.40 -4.92 30.74
N GLU A 312 7.91 -6.15 30.58
CA GLU A 312 7.50 -7.00 31.68
C GLU A 312 8.69 -7.35 32.59
N TYR A 313 9.86 -7.67 32.03
CA TYR A 313 11.08 -7.86 32.81
C TYR A 313 11.53 -6.57 33.52
N LEU A 314 11.46 -5.41 32.86
CA LEU A 314 11.88 -4.13 33.45
C LEU A 314 11.02 -3.74 34.66
N HIS A 315 9.74 -4.10 34.65
CA HIS A 315 8.77 -3.75 35.68
C HIS A 315 8.42 -4.92 36.61
N ALA A 316 9.21 -6.00 36.62
CA ALA A 316 8.97 -7.19 37.46
C ALA A 316 7.54 -7.76 37.29
N GLY A 317 7.02 -7.72 36.07
CA GLY A 317 5.68 -8.18 35.70
C GLY A 317 4.53 -7.29 36.18
N ASP A 318 4.82 -6.15 36.80
CA ASP A 318 3.83 -5.15 37.21
C ASP A 318 3.33 -4.29 36.02
N THR A 319 2.78 -4.99 35.04
CA THR A 319 2.33 -4.43 33.77
C THR A 319 1.01 -5.05 33.33
N ALA A 320 0.19 -4.23 32.68
CA ALA A 320 -0.93 -4.66 31.87
C ALA A 320 -0.73 -4.19 30.43
N ILE A 321 -0.73 -5.12 29.47
CA ILE A 321 -0.60 -4.80 28.05
C ILE A 321 -1.93 -5.12 27.36
N VAL A 322 -2.49 -4.14 26.64
CA VAL A 322 -3.71 -4.31 25.85
C VAL A 322 -3.45 -4.06 24.37
N ALA A 323 -3.97 -4.94 23.53
CA ALA A 323 -3.95 -4.83 22.09
C ALA A 323 -5.31 -5.16 21.49
N VAL A 324 -5.74 -4.39 20.50
CA VAL A 324 -6.97 -4.62 19.76
C VAL A 324 -6.64 -4.69 18.29
N GLN A 325 -7.14 -5.69 17.58
CA GLN A 325 -6.97 -5.77 16.14
C GLN A 325 -8.02 -4.90 15.45
N TYR A 326 -7.57 -3.86 14.75
CA TYR A 326 -8.48 -2.82 14.24
C TYR A 326 -9.06 -3.11 12.86
N ALA A 327 -8.33 -3.81 11.98
CA ALA A 327 -8.75 -4.00 10.59
C ALA A 327 -8.59 -5.45 10.12
N ASP A 328 -9.71 -6.02 9.64
CA ASP A 328 -9.69 -7.18 8.75
C ASP A 328 -9.56 -6.64 7.33
N ARG A 329 -8.40 -6.83 6.67
CA ARG A 329 -8.25 -6.36 5.28
C ARG A 329 -9.13 -7.15 4.30
N ARG A 330 -9.83 -8.22 4.74
CA ARG A 330 -10.79 -8.94 3.90
C ARG A 330 -12.00 -8.09 3.47
N ARG A 331 -12.29 -6.95 4.11
CA ARG A 331 -13.32 -6.00 3.62
C ARG A 331 -12.69 -4.69 3.14
N LEU A 332 -12.72 -4.52 1.82
CA LEU A 332 -12.33 -3.29 1.13
C LEU A 332 -13.41 -2.23 1.37
N ASP A 333 -13.25 -1.42 2.42
CA ASP A 333 -14.14 -0.28 2.68
C ASP A 333 -13.67 0.92 1.81
N PRO A 334 -14.54 1.55 0.99
CA PRO A 334 -14.17 2.67 0.10
C PRO A 334 -13.58 3.90 0.80
N GLY A 335 -13.59 3.96 2.14
CA GLY A 335 -12.99 5.04 2.93
C GLY A 335 -11.46 5.12 2.88
N LEU A 336 -10.78 4.15 2.26
CA LEU A 336 -9.32 3.99 2.23
C LEU A 336 -8.52 5.12 1.55
N PHE A 337 -9.20 6.07 0.90
CA PHE A 337 -8.58 7.27 0.29
C PHE A 337 -8.90 8.57 1.04
N SER A 338 -9.35 8.47 2.29
CA SER A 338 -9.38 9.63 3.19
C SER A 338 -7.95 9.89 3.69
N PRO A 339 -7.37 11.10 3.50
CA PRO A 339 -6.04 11.47 4.02
C PRO A 339 -5.96 11.46 5.55
N ARG A 340 -7.08 11.20 6.23
CA ARG A 340 -7.09 10.85 7.63
C ARG A 340 -6.69 9.39 7.74
N VAL A 341 -5.38 9.15 7.82
CA VAL A 341 -4.87 8.03 8.63
C VAL A 341 -5.77 7.98 9.87
N PRO A 342 -6.45 6.86 10.18
CA PRO A 342 -7.21 6.78 11.41
C PRO A 342 -6.19 6.76 12.56
N VAL A 343 -5.80 7.95 13.00
CA VAL A 343 -5.18 8.22 14.30
C VAL A 343 -6.26 8.12 15.40
N GLU A 344 -7.51 7.83 15.03
CA GLU A 344 -8.68 7.78 15.91
C GLU A 344 -8.90 6.52 16.80
N PRO A 345 -8.17 5.38 16.73
CA PRO A 345 -8.41 4.29 17.69
C PRO A 345 -7.92 4.65 19.11
N ASN A 346 -6.73 5.25 19.22
CA ASN A 346 -6.13 5.57 20.52
C ASN A 346 -7.01 6.52 21.35
N PRO A 347 -7.53 7.65 20.82
CA PRO A 347 -8.41 8.52 21.59
C PRO A 347 -9.72 7.87 22.03
N ARG A 348 -10.17 6.76 21.42
CA ARG A 348 -11.41 6.06 21.82
C ARG A 348 -11.17 5.02 22.91
N LEU A 349 -9.99 4.42 23.00
CA LEU A 349 -9.55 3.70 24.20
C LEU A 349 -9.40 4.69 25.38
N PHE A 350 -8.76 5.84 25.14
CA PHE A 350 -8.68 6.91 26.13
C PHE A 350 -10.07 7.51 26.47
N GLY A 351 -10.97 7.64 25.48
CA GLY A 351 -12.28 8.27 25.62
C GLY A 351 -13.38 7.36 26.17
N ALA A 352 -13.29 6.05 25.98
CA ALA A 352 -14.18 5.07 26.61
C ALA A 352 -13.90 4.99 28.12
N GLY A 353 -12.62 5.04 28.53
CA GLY A 353 -12.23 5.20 29.93
C GLY A 353 -12.78 6.49 30.57
N ALA A 354 -12.97 7.56 29.79
CA ALA A 354 -13.50 8.83 30.29
C ALA A 354 -15.04 8.88 30.40
N ARG A 355 -15.78 8.04 29.67
CA ARG A 355 -17.26 8.04 29.67
C ARG A 355 -17.89 6.91 30.46
N GLY A 356 -17.15 5.83 30.69
CA GLY A 356 -17.61 4.64 31.41
C GLY A 356 -17.24 4.65 32.89
N GLY A 357 -17.61 5.69 33.66
CA GLY A 357 -17.89 5.60 35.10
C GLY A 357 -16.88 4.98 36.09
N THR A 358 -15.69 4.56 35.68
CA THR A 358 -14.59 4.16 36.58
C THR A 358 -13.49 5.20 36.41
N ALA A 359 -13.57 6.25 37.23
CA ALA A 359 -12.46 7.17 37.40
C ALA A 359 -11.28 6.39 38.01
N LEU A 360 -10.43 5.83 37.15
CA LEU A 360 -9.12 5.33 37.55
C LEU A 360 -8.32 6.53 38.07
N PRO A 361 -7.87 6.54 39.33
CA PRO A 361 -7.17 7.68 39.90
C PRO A 361 -5.98 8.09 39.02
N GLU A 362 -5.81 9.39 38.83
CA GLU A 362 -4.70 9.97 38.08
C GLU A 362 -3.39 9.62 38.78
N ASN A 363 -2.67 8.63 38.24
CA ASN A 363 -1.34 8.25 38.68
C ASN A 363 -0.32 8.80 37.66
N PRO A 364 0.66 9.64 38.06
CA PRO A 364 1.61 10.32 37.16
C PRO A 364 2.64 9.41 36.45
N ARG A 365 2.37 8.10 36.30
CA ARG A 365 3.28 7.10 35.72
C ARG A 365 2.73 6.34 34.49
N ARG A 366 1.74 6.91 33.79
CA ARG A 366 1.22 6.32 32.54
C ARG A 366 2.10 6.77 31.36
N VAL A 367 2.69 5.82 30.62
CA VAL A 367 3.47 6.04 29.38
C VAL A 367 2.62 5.71 28.17
#